data_AF-A0A1D3JCE1-F1
#
_entry.id   AF-A0A1D3JCE1-F1
#
_cell.length_a   1.000
_cell.length_b   1.000
_cell.length_c   1.000
_cell.angle_alpha   90.00
_cell.angle_beta   90.00
_cell.angle_gamma   90.00
#
_symmetry.space_group_name_H-M   'P 1'
#
loop_
_entity.id
_entity.type
_entity.pdbx_description
1 polymer ?
#
loop_
_entity_poly.entity_id
_entity_poly.type
_entity_poly.pdbx_seq_one_letter_code
_entity_poly.pdbx_strand_id
1 'polypeptide(L)'
;MVDEKYIPLSIDLNGKNLKEKRYDDFIYWVHNKINKMNDNISETEFDKIIKELINIWKEVNEKFPSGSVNKEYLYDTSKIKTPLNFDDLKRKKFMSDYCQNFNTLHTKLTLNRPHCKVYYDYFMKSKEAYVDVFDKCYKSGANTDGCPYLCKNDYYNPERILKKLNCKKIGEEEIKKKYIPEEECNAKTDKLESELSQALLHSSNPAFNYSDPRTVFLILFTLWGIFLTFYFLYKVTPFGSLVRNNLLKKKIVRDNFDETVDDESMYDYSGSVNTNMQNVGYNMSYNNDWSPSQ
;
A
#
# COMPACT_ATOMS: atom_id res chain seq x y z
N MET A 1 19.93 3.23 3.29
CA MET A 1 18.70 2.50 2.89
C MET A 1 18.15 1.86 4.13
N VAL A 2 16.94 2.26 4.53
CA VAL A 2 16.24 1.62 5.65
C VAL A 2 15.39 0.52 5.02
N ASP A 3 15.72 -0.74 5.32
CA ASP A 3 14.86 -1.86 4.98
C ASP A 3 13.56 -1.74 5.78
N GLU A 4 12.50 -1.24 5.14
CA GLU A 4 11.14 -1.36 5.67
C GLU A 4 10.79 -2.84 5.70
N LYS A 5 11.06 -3.46 6.85
CA LYS A 5 10.64 -4.84 7.15
C LYS A 5 9.12 -4.84 7.20
N TYR A 6 8.48 -5.22 6.10
CA TYR A 6 7.03 -5.44 6.04
C TYR A 6 6.68 -6.54 7.04
N ILE A 7 6.10 -6.18 8.18
CA ILE A 7 5.62 -7.14 9.18
C ILE A 7 4.19 -7.50 8.77
N PRO A 8 3.92 -8.72 8.27
CA PRO A 8 2.56 -9.14 8.00
C PRO A 8 1.84 -9.27 9.34
N LEU A 9 0.94 -8.32 9.63
CA LEU A 9 0.18 -8.35 10.87
C LEU A 9 -0.93 -9.42 10.74
N SER A 10 -0.66 -10.65 11.20
CA SER A 10 -1.74 -11.56 11.58
C SER A 10 -2.44 -10.94 12.78
N ILE A 11 -3.71 -10.56 12.62
CA ILE A 11 -4.55 -10.35 13.80
C ILE A 11 -5.05 -11.74 14.16
N ASP A 12 -4.46 -12.31 15.19
CA ASP A 12 -4.99 -13.49 15.84
C ASP A 12 -6.16 -13.08 16.74
N LEU A 13 -7.28 -13.79 16.66
CA LEU A 13 -8.37 -13.68 17.63
C LEU A 13 -8.44 -14.96 18.44
N ASN A 14 -8.21 -14.85 19.75
CA ASN A 14 -8.17 -15.98 20.68
C ASN A 14 -7.22 -17.10 20.22
N GLY A 15 -6.05 -16.74 19.67
CA GLY A 15 -5.06 -17.68 19.16
C GLY A 15 -5.42 -18.34 17.81
N LYS A 16 -6.51 -17.90 17.15
CA LYS A 16 -6.82 -18.31 15.77
C LYS A 16 -6.36 -17.26 14.77
N ASN A 17 -5.54 -17.68 13.82
CA ASN A 17 -5.15 -16.89 12.67
C ASN A 17 -6.38 -16.61 11.78
N LEU A 18 -6.69 -15.34 11.57
CA LEU A 18 -7.84 -14.89 10.78
C LEU A 18 -7.56 -14.73 9.29
N LYS A 19 -6.39 -15.15 8.81
CA LYS A 19 -5.96 -15.01 7.42
C LYS A 19 -7.09 -15.38 6.47
N GLU A 20 -7.52 -16.64 6.49
CA GLU A 20 -8.54 -17.17 5.59
C GLU A 20 -9.82 -16.31 5.57
N LYS A 21 -10.31 -15.90 6.75
CA LYS A 21 -11.47 -15.00 6.85
C LYS A 21 -11.23 -13.67 6.14
N ARG A 22 -10.06 -13.05 6.32
CA ARG A 22 -9.79 -11.74 5.69
C ARG A 22 -9.78 -11.82 4.17
N TYR A 23 -9.28 -12.92 3.61
CA TYR A 23 -9.34 -13.14 2.17
C TYR A 23 -10.79 -13.30 1.71
N ASP A 24 -11.59 -14.11 2.41
CA ASP A 24 -13.02 -14.25 2.13
C ASP A 24 -13.76 -12.90 2.20
N ASP A 25 -13.47 -12.10 3.23
CA ASP A 25 -14.04 -10.75 3.40
C ASP A 25 -13.65 -9.82 2.26
N PHE A 26 -12.39 -9.85 1.83
CA PHE A 26 -11.90 -9.02 0.74
C PHE A 26 -12.55 -9.41 -0.59
N ILE A 27 -12.63 -10.71 -0.90
CA ILE A 27 -13.31 -11.22 -2.10
C ILE A 27 -14.79 -10.80 -2.12
N TYR A 28 -15.50 -10.99 -1.00
CA TYR A 28 -16.87 -10.51 -0.87
C TYR A 28 -16.95 -9.00 -1.07
N TRP A 29 -16.05 -8.22 -0.46
CA TRP A 29 -16.07 -6.76 -0.53
C TRP A 29 -15.88 -6.28 -1.98
N VAL A 30 -14.95 -6.88 -2.72
CA VAL A 30 -14.75 -6.61 -4.15
C VAL A 30 -16.02 -6.92 -4.93
N HIS A 31 -16.61 -8.11 -4.77
CA HIS A 31 -17.85 -8.48 -5.46
C HIS A 31 -19.00 -7.52 -5.15
N ASN A 32 -19.18 -7.20 -3.87
CA ASN A 32 -20.23 -6.29 -3.42
C ASN A 32 -20.02 -4.86 -3.94
N LYS A 33 -18.76 -4.40 -4.05
CA LYS A 33 -18.45 -3.09 -4.64
C LYS A 33 -18.73 -3.07 -6.14
N ILE A 34 -18.34 -4.11 -6.86
CA ILE A 34 -18.60 -4.26 -8.30
C ILE A 34 -20.12 -4.24 -8.57
N ASN A 35 -20.89 -5.05 -7.84
CA ASN A 35 -22.35 -5.08 -7.98
C ASN A 35 -22.99 -3.71 -7.68
N LYS A 36 -22.43 -2.94 -6.73
CA LYS A 36 -22.93 -1.59 -6.42
C LYS A 36 -22.58 -0.53 -7.45
N MET A 37 -21.49 -0.72 -8.21
CA MET A 37 -21.04 0.24 -9.22
C MET A 37 -21.80 0.09 -10.53
N ASN A 38 -22.30 -1.11 -10.83
CA ASN A 38 -23.05 -1.38 -12.05
C ASN A 38 -24.02 -2.55 -11.82
N ASP A 39 -25.32 -2.27 -11.94
CA ASP A 39 -26.38 -3.26 -11.77
C ASP A 39 -26.35 -4.37 -12.85
N ASN A 40 -25.55 -4.21 -13.91
CA ASN A 40 -25.55 -5.08 -15.10
C ASN A 40 -24.24 -5.85 -15.34
N ILE A 41 -23.28 -5.87 -14.40
CA ILE A 41 -22.08 -6.70 -14.57
C ILE A 41 -22.48 -8.18 -14.52
N SER A 42 -22.22 -8.89 -15.62
CA SER A 42 -22.51 -10.32 -15.69
C SER A 42 -21.61 -11.10 -14.73
N GLU A 43 -22.09 -12.24 -14.20
CA GLU A 43 -21.27 -13.16 -13.40
C GLU A 43 -19.94 -13.52 -14.10
N THR A 44 -19.98 -13.65 -15.43
CA THR A 44 -18.80 -13.98 -16.24
C THR A 44 -17.73 -12.88 -16.25
N GLU A 45 -18.12 -11.62 -16.09
CA GLU A 45 -17.21 -10.48 -16.06
C GLU A 45 -16.58 -10.35 -14.66
N PHE A 46 -17.37 -10.57 -13.61
CA PHE A 46 -16.84 -10.67 -12.25
C PHE A 46 -15.81 -11.80 -12.11
N ASP A 47 -16.09 -12.98 -12.67
CA ASP A 47 -15.14 -14.10 -12.65
C ASP A 47 -13.83 -13.77 -13.34
N LYS A 48 -13.84 -12.96 -14.40
CA LYS A 48 -12.60 -12.48 -15.06
C LYS A 48 -11.80 -11.58 -14.11
N ILE A 49 -12.46 -10.61 -13.48
CA ILE A 49 -11.82 -9.69 -12.52
C ILE A 49 -11.20 -10.48 -11.35
N ILE A 50 -11.92 -11.45 -10.81
CA ILE A 50 -11.39 -12.30 -9.73
C ILE A 50 -10.22 -13.15 -10.19
N LYS A 51 -10.27 -13.72 -11.40
CA LYS A 51 -9.14 -14.49 -11.95
C LYS A 51 -7.89 -13.63 -12.09
N GLU A 52 -8.03 -12.39 -12.54
CA GLU A 52 -6.92 -11.44 -12.59
C GLU A 52 -6.36 -11.13 -11.20
N LEU A 53 -7.23 -10.86 -10.21
CA LEU A 53 -6.82 -10.64 -8.82
C LEU A 53 -6.10 -11.87 -8.22
N ILE A 54 -6.58 -13.08 -8.51
CA ILE A 54 -5.94 -14.33 -8.11
C ILE A 54 -4.53 -14.45 -8.70
N ASN A 55 -4.35 -14.09 -9.97
CA ASN A 55 -3.04 -14.12 -10.62
C ASN A 55 -2.08 -13.09 -10.01
N ILE A 56 -2.54 -11.86 -9.79
CA ILE A 56 -1.73 -10.81 -9.12
C ILE A 56 -1.30 -11.28 -7.73
N TRP A 57 -2.18 -11.92 -6.95
CA TRP A 57 -1.80 -12.46 -5.66
C TRP A 57 -0.77 -13.60 -5.74
N LYS A 58 -0.86 -14.48 -6.75
CA LYS A 58 0.16 -15.51 -6.96
C LYS A 58 1.52 -14.87 -7.23
N GLU A 59 1.58 -13.88 -8.12
CA GLU A 59 2.82 -13.16 -8.40
C GLU A 59 3.38 -12.44 -7.16
N VAL A 60 2.51 -11.81 -6.36
CA VAL A 60 2.91 -11.17 -5.10
C VAL A 60 3.46 -12.20 -4.12
N ASN A 61 2.79 -13.34 -3.96
CA ASN A 61 3.25 -14.44 -3.11
C ASN A 61 4.62 -14.99 -3.56
N GLU A 62 4.89 -15.04 -4.87
CA GLU A 62 6.15 -15.52 -5.45
C GLU A 62 7.30 -14.51 -5.35
N LYS A 63 6.99 -13.20 -5.30
CA LYS A 63 8.01 -12.14 -5.17
C LYS A 63 8.68 -12.06 -3.81
N PHE A 64 8.12 -12.71 -2.79
CA PHE A 64 8.75 -12.72 -1.47
C PHE A 64 9.95 -13.68 -1.45
N PRO A 65 11.16 -13.20 -1.10
CA PRO A 65 12.33 -14.07 -0.98
C PRO A 65 12.04 -15.24 -0.03
N SER A 66 12.49 -16.44 -0.39
CA SER A 66 12.33 -17.63 0.45
C SER A 66 12.88 -17.37 1.86
N GLY A 67 12.00 -17.41 2.87
CA GLY A 67 12.34 -17.15 4.28
C GLY A 67 12.12 -15.71 4.77
N SER A 68 11.79 -14.76 3.89
CA SER A 68 11.49 -13.36 4.29
C SER A 68 10.09 -13.19 4.89
N VAL A 69 9.13 -14.02 4.46
CA VAL A 69 7.75 -14.04 4.95
C VAL A 69 7.40 -15.44 5.42
N ASN A 70 6.82 -15.55 6.61
CA ASN A 70 6.28 -16.81 7.08
C ASN A 70 5.12 -17.24 6.17
N LYS A 71 5.20 -18.45 5.59
CA LYS A 71 4.17 -19.03 4.72
C LYS A 71 2.78 -19.06 5.37
N GLU A 72 2.72 -19.07 6.70
CA GLU A 72 1.45 -19.00 7.44
C GLU A 72 0.70 -17.68 7.21
N TYR A 73 1.38 -16.61 6.82
CA TYR A 73 0.76 -15.32 6.47
C TYR A 73 0.31 -15.25 5.00
N LEU A 74 0.91 -16.08 4.14
CA LEU A 74 0.54 -16.15 2.73
C LEU A 74 -0.73 -16.98 2.57
N TYR A 75 -1.68 -16.46 1.81
CA TYR A 75 -2.89 -17.21 1.48
C TYR A 75 -2.67 -18.09 0.28
N ASP A 76 -3.22 -19.29 0.39
CA ASP A 76 -3.18 -20.27 -0.68
C ASP A 76 -4.32 -19.97 -1.67
N THR A 77 -3.96 -19.26 -2.73
CA THR A 77 -4.90 -18.85 -3.78
C THR A 77 -5.51 -20.02 -4.54
N SER A 78 -4.94 -21.24 -4.45
CA SER A 78 -5.53 -22.44 -5.05
C SER A 78 -6.85 -22.84 -4.40
N LYS A 79 -7.12 -22.36 -3.19
CA LYS A 79 -8.39 -22.58 -2.48
C LYS A 79 -9.55 -21.77 -3.04
N ILE A 80 -9.28 -20.75 -3.85
CA ILE A 80 -10.31 -19.92 -4.48
C ILE A 80 -10.78 -20.64 -5.74
N LYS A 81 -11.95 -21.28 -5.64
CA LYS A 81 -12.61 -21.96 -6.77
C LYS A 81 -13.52 -20.97 -7.47
N THR A 82 -13.32 -20.80 -8.78
CA THR A 82 -14.21 -20.03 -9.67
C THR A 82 -15.09 -21.00 -10.48
N PRO A 83 -16.32 -20.63 -10.87
CA PRO A 83 -16.98 -19.34 -10.66
C PRO A 83 -17.38 -19.12 -9.20
N LEU A 84 -17.34 -17.87 -8.75
CA LEU A 84 -17.75 -17.51 -7.39
C LEU A 84 -19.24 -17.16 -7.36
N ASN A 85 -19.99 -17.79 -6.45
CA ASN A 85 -21.39 -17.46 -6.22
C ASN A 85 -21.52 -16.35 -5.16
N PHE A 86 -22.21 -15.25 -5.49
CA PHE A 86 -22.35 -14.10 -4.59
C PHE A 86 -23.10 -14.41 -3.30
N ASP A 87 -24.19 -15.19 -3.39
CA ASP A 87 -24.98 -15.56 -2.22
C ASP A 87 -24.19 -16.47 -1.27
N ASP A 88 -23.37 -17.37 -1.81
CA ASP A 88 -22.46 -18.18 -1.02
C ASP A 88 -21.39 -17.33 -0.33
N LEU A 89 -20.79 -16.36 -1.03
CA LEU A 89 -19.85 -15.40 -0.43
C LEU A 89 -20.51 -14.59 0.69
N LYS A 90 -21.72 -14.10 0.44
CA LYS A 90 -22.51 -13.32 1.41
C LYS A 90 -22.83 -14.15 2.66
N ARG A 91 -23.28 -15.39 2.48
CA ARG A 91 -23.53 -16.34 3.57
C ARG A 91 -22.26 -16.64 4.36
N LYS A 92 -21.17 -16.96 3.66
CA LYS A 92 -19.85 -17.26 4.25
C LYS A 92 -19.33 -16.08 5.09
N LYS A 93 -19.45 -14.86 4.56
CA LYS A 93 -19.09 -13.63 5.25
C LYS A 93 -19.93 -13.43 6.50
N PHE A 94 -21.25 -13.44 6.37
CA PHE A 94 -22.17 -13.21 7.49
C PHE A 94 -21.85 -14.18 8.66
N MET A 95 -21.66 -15.45 8.35
CA MET A 95 -21.37 -16.48 9.34
C MET A 95 -19.99 -16.29 9.99
N SER A 96 -18.97 -15.96 9.19
CA SER A 96 -17.63 -15.67 9.72
C SER A 96 -17.62 -14.44 10.64
N ASP A 97 -18.32 -13.36 10.26
CA ASP A 97 -18.46 -12.16 11.08
C ASP A 97 -19.21 -12.47 12.39
N TYR A 98 -20.26 -13.27 12.32
CA TYR A 98 -20.99 -13.74 13.49
C TYR A 98 -20.08 -14.48 14.48
N CYS A 99 -19.36 -15.51 14.03
CA CYS A 99 -18.51 -16.30 14.92
C CYS A 99 -17.29 -15.54 15.43
N GLN A 100 -16.75 -14.61 14.63
CA GLN A 100 -15.70 -13.71 15.09
C GLN A 100 -16.17 -12.89 16.30
N ASN A 101 -17.40 -12.38 16.24
CA ASN A 101 -17.95 -11.50 17.26
C ASN A 101 -18.65 -12.24 18.41
N PHE A 102 -18.90 -13.53 18.27
CA PHE A 102 -19.70 -14.33 19.21
C PHE A 102 -19.25 -14.19 20.66
N ASN A 103 -17.95 -14.34 20.96
CA ASN A 103 -17.44 -14.26 22.33
C ASN A 103 -17.66 -12.87 22.94
N THR A 104 -17.34 -11.83 22.17
CA THR A 104 -17.55 -10.43 22.59
C THR A 104 -19.03 -10.18 22.90
N LEU A 105 -19.93 -10.64 22.03
CA LEU A 105 -21.37 -10.48 22.21
C LEU A 105 -21.90 -11.34 23.36
N HIS A 106 -21.48 -12.60 23.47
CA HIS A 106 -21.82 -13.51 24.57
C HIS A 106 -21.48 -12.88 25.92
N THR A 107 -20.25 -12.37 26.07
CA THR A 107 -19.78 -11.72 27.30
C THR A 107 -20.57 -10.46 27.63
N LYS A 108 -20.75 -9.56 26.65
CA LYS A 108 -21.53 -8.33 26.84
C LYS A 108 -22.92 -8.67 27.35
N LEU A 109 -23.62 -9.57 26.69
CA LEU A 109 -25.03 -9.87 26.96
C LEU A 109 -25.28 -10.75 28.19
N THR A 110 -24.25 -11.45 28.67
CA THR A 110 -24.32 -12.17 29.95
C THR A 110 -24.13 -11.22 31.14
N LEU A 111 -23.33 -10.15 30.99
CA LEU A 111 -22.93 -9.26 32.09
C LEU A 111 -23.78 -7.99 32.22
N ASN A 112 -24.11 -7.34 31.11
CA ASN A 112 -24.88 -6.11 31.07
C ASN A 112 -25.80 -6.18 29.84
N ARG A 113 -27.11 -5.93 29.98
CA ARG A 113 -28.10 -6.16 28.90
C ARG A 113 -28.56 -4.87 28.19
N PRO A 114 -27.69 -3.92 27.77
CA PRO A 114 -28.16 -2.77 27.00
C PRO A 114 -28.64 -3.24 25.63
N HIS A 115 -29.67 -2.60 25.06
CA HIS A 115 -30.20 -2.88 23.71
C HIS A 115 -30.63 -4.34 23.46
N CYS A 116 -31.16 -5.03 24.48
CA CYS A 116 -31.47 -6.46 24.43
C CYS A 116 -32.27 -6.89 23.19
N LYS A 117 -33.24 -6.08 22.74
CA LYS A 117 -34.04 -6.36 21.52
C LYS A 117 -33.18 -6.47 20.26
N VAL A 118 -32.28 -5.51 20.01
CA VAL A 118 -31.43 -5.55 18.81
C VAL A 118 -30.50 -6.76 18.81
N TYR A 119 -29.96 -7.11 19.97
CA TYR A 119 -29.15 -8.32 20.07
C TYR A 119 -29.98 -9.58 19.87
N TYR A 120 -31.20 -9.63 20.43
CA TYR A 120 -32.11 -10.75 20.22
C TYR A 120 -32.42 -10.93 18.73
N ASP A 121 -32.80 -9.86 18.02
CA ASP A 121 -33.11 -9.89 16.60
C ASP A 121 -31.89 -10.36 15.77
N TYR A 122 -30.69 -9.86 16.11
CA TYR A 122 -29.44 -10.30 15.51
C TYR A 122 -29.18 -11.80 15.71
N PHE A 123 -29.36 -12.33 16.92
CA PHE A 123 -29.14 -13.75 17.21
C PHE A 123 -30.22 -14.65 16.61
N MET A 124 -31.47 -14.18 16.50
CA MET A 124 -32.53 -14.88 15.80
C MET A 124 -32.22 -15.00 14.31
N LYS A 125 -31.83 -13.90 13.65
CA LYS A 125 -31.37 -13.94 12.25
C LYS A 125 -30.14 -14.83 12.07
N SER A 126 -29.21 -14.79 13.02
CA SER A 126 -28.02 -15.64 13.01
C SER A 126 -28.35 -17.12 13.20
N LYS A 127 -29.42 -17.46 13.92
CA LYS A 127 -29.91 -18.84 14.11
C LYS A 127 -30.31 -19.48 12.79
N GLU A 128 -31.10 -18.80 11.97
CA GLU A 128 -31.52 -19.33 10.67
C GLU A 128 -30.31 -19.58 9.77
N ALA A 129 -29.41 -18.59 9.65
CA ALA A 129 -28.19 -18.74 8.86
C ALA A 129 -27.25 -19.82 9.43
N TYR A 130 -27.18 -19.97 10.76
CA TYR A 130 -26.31 -20.96 11.40
C TYR A 130 -26.77 -22.37 11.11
N VAL A 131 -28.08 -22.63 11.18
CA VAL A 131 -28.64 -23.94 10.83
C VAL A 131 -28.32 -24.29 9.37
N ASP A 132 -28.52 -23.35 8.44
CA ASP A 132 -28.21 -23.57 7.02
C ASP A 132 -26.73 -23.91 6.80
N VAL A 133 -25.83 -23.13 7.39
CA VAL A 133 -24.38 -23.38 7.26
C VAL A 133 -23.98 -24.67 7.96
N PHE A 134 -24.49 -24.94 9.16
CA PHE A 134 -24.12 -26.13 9.92
C PHE A 134 -24.52 -27.41 9.18
N ASP A 135 -25.71 -27.40 8.59
CA ASP A 135 -26.21 -28.51 7.79
C ASP A 135 -25.39 -28.72 6.52
N LYS A 136 -25.02 -27.63 5.83
CA LYS A 136 -24.22 -27.71 4.59
C LYS A 136 -22.75 -28.06 4.81
N CYS A 137 -22.20 -27.73 5.98
CA CYS A 137 -20.75 -27.78 6.22
C CYS A 137 -20.29 -28.83 7.22
N TYR A 138 -21.13 -29.19 8.20
CA TYR A 138 -20.68 -29.96 9.37
C TYR A 138 -21.51 -31.23 9.62
N LYS A 139 -22.55 -31.49 8.81
CA LYS A 139 -23.18 -32.82 8.77
C LYS A 139 -22.22 -33.86 8.19
N SER A 140 -22.36 -35.11 8.63
CA SER A 140 -21.55 -36.21 8.11
C SER A 140 -21.73 -36.35 6.59
N GLY A 141 -20.63 -36.42 5.85
CA GLY A 141 -20.64 -36.47 4.38
C GLY A 141 -20.83 -35.12 3.69
N ALA A 142 -20.87 -34.00 4.43
CA ALA A 142 -20.95 -32.66 3.85
C ALA A 142 -19.72 -32.30 3.03
N ASN A 143 -19.93 -31.59 1.92
CA ASN A 143 -18.85 -30.93 1.22
C ASN A 143 -18.41 -29.70 2.01
N THR A 144 -17.17 -29.71 2.50
CA THR A 144 -16.61 -28.58 3.27
C THR A 144 -16.10 -27.45 2.37
N ASP A 145 -16.10 -27.64 1.05
CA ASP A 145 -15.76 -26.58 0.09
C ASP A 145 -16.76 -25.43 0.21
N GLY A 146 -16.23 -24.20 0.34
CA GLY A 146 -17.05 -23.00 0.48
C GLY A 146 -17.54 -22.71 1.91
N CYS A 147 -17.23 -23.57 2.88
CA CYS A 147 -17.60 -23.35 4.28
C CYS A 147 -16.80 -22.21 4.93
N PRO A 148 -17.41 -21.44 5.84
CA PRO A 148 -16.70 -20.38 6.55
C PRO A 148 -15.51 -20.94 7.33
N TYR A 149 -14.43 -20.19 7.37
CA TYR A 149 -13.25 -20.58 8.14
C TYR A 149 -13.54 -20.63 9.65
N LEU A 150 -14.44 -19.78 10.13
CA LEU A 150 -14.94 -19.80 11.50
C LEU A 150 -16.22 -20.63 11.59
N CYS A 151 -16.74 -20.82 12.82
CA CYS A 151 -17.96 -21.58 13.09
C CYS A 151 -17.88 -23.10 12.94
N LYS A 152 -16.69 -23.70 13.01
CA LYS A 152 -16.47 -25.15 12.79
C LYS A 152 -17.08 -26.11 13.81
N ASN A 153 -17.72 -25.59 14.85
CA ASN A 153 -18.28 -26.40 15.93
C ASN A 153 -19.53 -25.75 16.52
N ASP A 154 -20.22 -26.55 17.34
CA ASP A 154 -21.46 -26.20 18.05
C ASP A 154 -21.29 -25.09 19.10
N TYR A 155 -20.05 -24.75 19.48
CA TYR A 155 -19.75 -23.68 20.42
C TYR A 155 -20.40 -22.34 20.02
N TYR A 156 -20.46 -22.06 18.72
CA TYR A 156 -21.03 -20.84 18.18
C TYR A 156 -22.56 -20.90 18.00
N ASN A 157 -23.24 -21.93 18.50
CA ASN A 157 -24.68 -22.05 18.33
C ASN A 157 -25.41 -20.85 19.00
N PRO A 158 -26.21 -20.06 18.23
CA PRO A 158 -26.97 -18.92 18.76
C PRO A 158 -27.87 -19.26 19.95
N GLU A 159 -28.37 -20.50 20.04
CA GLU A 159 -29.19 -20.98 21.17
C GLU A 159 -28.51 -20.80 22.52
N ARG A 160 -27.17 -20.86 22.57
CA ARG A 160 -26.41 -20.68 23.81
C ARG A 160 -26.59 -19.29 24.41
N ILE A 161 -26.81 -18.29 23.56
CA ILE A 161 -27.07 -16.91 23.97
C ILE A 161 -28.58 -16.70 24.07
N LEU A 162 -29.37 -17.14 23.10
CA LEU A 162 -30.83 -16.94 23.08
C LEU A 162 -31.53 -17.52 24.31
N LYS A 163 -31.15 -18.72 24.78
CA LYS A 163 -31.72 -19.32 26.00
C LYS A 163 -31.38 -18.56 27.28
N LYS A 164 -30.28 -17.79 27.28
CA LYS A 164 -29.82 -16.98 28.42
C LYS A 164 -30.28 -15.52 28.34
N LEU A 165 -30.57 -15.05 27.13
CA LEU A 165 -31.14 -13.73 26.83
C LEU A 165 -32.59 -13.68 27.33
N ASN A 166 -32.78 -13.52 28.64
CA ASN A 166 -34.06 -13.07 29.18
C ASN A 166 -34.17 -11.56 28.93
N CYS A 167 -34.41 -11.18 27.68
CA CYS A 167 -34.82 -9.83 27.33
C CYS A 167 -36.20 -9.62 27.94
N LYS A 168 -36.25 -9.01 29.13
CA LYS A 168 -37.48 -8.33 29.56
C LYS A 168 -37.88 -7.46 28.38
N LYS A 169 -39.15 -7.52 27.95
CA LYS A 169 -39.68 -6.61 26.95
C LYS A 169 -39.36 -5.21 27.45
N ILE A 170 -38.32 -4.59 26.90
CA ILE A 170 -38.10 -3.15 27.01
C ILE A 170 -39.39 -2.60 26.41
N GLY A 171 -40.17 -1.83 27.18
CA GLY A 171 -41.42 -1.29 26.70
C GLY A 171 -41.18 -0.65 25.33
N GLU A 172 -42.03 -0.95 24.35
CA GLU A 172 -41.87 -0.49 22.97
C GLU A 172 -41.66 1.04 22.89
N GLU A 173 -42.11 1.76 23.91
CA GLU A 173 -41.95 3.19 24.12
C GLU A 173 -40.49 3.65 24.39
N GLU A 174 -39.65 2.86 25.05
CA GLU A 174 -38.22 3.18 25.24
C GLU A 174 -37.39 2.92 23.98
N ILE A 175 -37.82 1.97 23.14
CA ILE A 175 -37.18 1.63 21.87
C ILE A 175 -37.48 2.72 20.83
N LYS A 176 -38.73 3.15 20.68
CA LYS A 176 -39.11 4.23 19.74
C LYS A 176 -38.41 5.56 20.01
N LYS A 177 -37.95 5.81 21.25
CA LYS A 177 -37.18 7.01 21.60
C LYS A 177 -35.68 6.95 21.23
N LYS A 178 -35.13 5.77 20.95
CA LYS A 178 -33.69 5.57 20.66
C LYS A 178 -33.37 5.18 19.22
N TYR A 179 -34.33 4.61 18.48
CA TYR A 179 -34.15 4.28 17.08
C TYR A 179 -34.73 5.39 16.22
N ILE A 180 -33.87 5.93 15.36
CA ILE A 180 -34.29 6.79 14.26
C ILE A 180 -34.92 5.92 13.17
N PRO A 181 -35.98 6.40 12.48
CA PRO A 181 -36.56 5.71 11.34
C PRO A 181 -35.51 5.30 10.32
N GLU A 182 -35.73 4.19 9.60
CA GLU A 182 -34.80 3.70 8.57
C GLU A 182 -34.52 4.76 7.50
N GLU A 183 -35.54 5.54 7.14
CA GLU A 183 -35.44 6.69 6.24
C GLU A 183 -34.46 7.75 6.75
N GLU A 184 -34.48 8.06 8.06
CA GLU A 184 -33.57 9.02 8.69
C GLU A 184 -32.16 8.45 8.82
N CYS A 185 -32.02 7.15 9.08
CA CYS A 185 -30.74 6.46 9.08
C CYS A 185 -30.09 6.46 7.69
N ASN A 186 -30.87 6.17 6.65
CA ASN A 186 -30.42 6.17 5.27
C ASN A 186 -30.03 7.59 4.85
N ALA A 187 -30.86 8.60 5.12
CA ALA A 187 -30.54 10.00 4.83
C ALA A 187 -29.26 10.48 5.53
N LYS A 188 -29.02 10.07 6.79
CA LYS A 188 -27.76 10.35 7.51
C LYS A 188 -26.57 9.64 6.91
N THR A 189 -26.75 8.40 6.47
CA THR A 189 -25.70 7.60 5.82
C THR A 189 -25.32 8.20 4.47
N ASP A 190 -26.30 8.54 3.65
CA ASP A 190 -26.13 9.18 2.34
C ASP A 190 -25.45 10.55 2.50
N LYS A 191 -25.84 11.32 3.52
CA LYS A 191 -25.18 12.57 3.86
C LYS A 191 -23.72 12.35 4.26
N LEU A 192 -23.43 11.37 5.12
CA LEU A 192 -22.06 11.04 5.52
C LEU A 192 -21.21 10.58 4.33
N GLU A 193 -21.80 9.79 3.42
CA GLU A 193 -21.13 9.31 2.21
C GLU A 193 -20.85 10.46 1.24
N SER A 194 -21.80 11.39 1.09
CA SER A 194 -21.61 12.62 0.32
C SER A 194 -20.52 13.52 0.93
N GLU A 195 -20.55 13.75 2.24
CA GLU A 195 -19.54 14.55 2.95
C GLU A 195 -18.16 13.90 2.87
N LEU A 196 -18.07 12.57 3.02
CA LEU A 196 -16.83 11.83 2.84
C LEU A 196 -16.32 11.91 1.40
N SER A 197 -17.20 11.75 0.41
CA SER A 197 -16.86 11.89 -1.00
C SER A 197 -16.37 13.31 -1.31
N GLN A 198 -17.02 14.33 -0.76
CA GLN A 198 -16.63 15.73 -0.92
C GLN A 198 -15.29 16.04 -0.21
N ALA A 199 -15.08 15.49 0.98
CA ALA A 199 -13.81 15.58 1.69
C ALA A 199 -12.68 14.87 0.94
N LEU A 200 -12.96 13.71 0.32
CA LEU A 200 -12.01 12.99 -0.52
C LEU A 200 -11.73 13.73 -1.83
N LEU A 201 -12.71 14.42 -2.43
CA LEU A 201 -12.51 15.31 -3.58
C LEU A 201 -11.69 16.55 -3.21
N HIS A 202 -11.89 17.11 -2.02
CA HIS A 202 -11.07 18.21 -1.49
C HIS A 202 -9.65 17.75 -1.09
N SER A 203 -9.50 16.50 -0.65
CA SER A 203 -8.22 15.89 -0.27
C SER A 203 -7.47 15.31 -1.48
N SER A 204 -8.16 14.96 -2.56
CA SER A 204 -7.53 14.69 -3.84
C SER A 204 -7.02 16.02 -4.35
N ASN A 205 -5.74 16.29 -4.14
CA ASN A 205 -5.05 17.43 -4.74
C ASN A 205 -5.50 17.60 -6.20
N PRO A 206 -6.25 18.66 -6.57
CA PRO A 206 -6.15 19.12 -7.93
C PRO A 206 -4.74 19.68 -8.01
N ALA A 207 -3.87 18.96 -8.71
CA ALA A 207 -2.54 19.42 -9.02
C ALA A 207 -2.60 20.90 -9.44
N PHE A 208 -1.93 21.77 -8.68
CA PHE A 208 -1.64 23.16 -9.01
C PHE A 208 -2.84 24.02 -9.48
N ASN A 209 -3.57 24.60 -8.53
CA ASN A 209 -4.39 25.76 -8.84
C ASN A 209 -3.47 26.99 -9.09
N TYR A 210 -3.40 27.43 -10.34
CA TYR A 210 -2.63 28.62 -10.78
C TYR A 210 -3.10 29.95 -10.16
N SER A 211 -4.23 29.95 -9.46
CA SER A 211 -4.78 31.11 -8.75
C SER A 211 -4.40 31.18 -7.27
N ASP A 212 -3.65 30.20 -6.74
CA ASP A 212 -3.15 30.26 -5.36
C ASP A 212 -1.90 31.17 -5.29
N PRO A 213 -1.91 32.26 -4.48
CA PRO A 213 -0.75 33.13 -4.32
C PRO A 213 0.50 32.37 -3.84
N ARG A 214 0.35 31.24 -3.14
CA ARG A 214 1.49 30.39 -2.72
C ARG A 214 2.22 29.77 -3.91
N THR A 215 1.49 29.38 -4.96
CA THR A 215 2.06 28.82 -6.20
C THR A 215 2.91 29.85 -6.93
N VAL A 216 2.48 31.12 -6.94
CA VAL A 216 3.24 32.23 -7.53
C VAL A 216 4.58 32.42 -6.81
N PHE A 217 4.59 32.37 -5.48
CA PHE A 217 5.84 32.44 -4.70
C PHE A 217 6.77 31.25 -4.99
N LEU A 218 6.24 30.02 -5.11
CA LEU A 218 7.05 28.85 -5.45
C LEU A 218 7.70 28.96 -6.84
N ILE A 219 6.95 29.44 -7.84
CA ILE A 219 7.51 29.68 -9.19
C ILE A 219 8.61 30.76 -9.14
N LEU A 220 8.40 31.85 -8.40
CA LEU A 220 9.41 32.89 -8.25
C LEU A 220 10.67 32.37 -7.54
N PHE A 221 10.53 31.60 -6.46
CA PHE A 221 11.66 31.02 -5.73
C PHE A 221 12.43 29.99 -6.54
N THR A 222 11.76 29.17 -7.35
CA THR A 222 12.43 28.21 -8.25
C THR A 222 13.23 28.92 -9.34
N LEU A 223 12.67 29.96 -9.97
CA LEU A 223 13.38 30.78 -10.95
C LEU A 223 14.58 31.50 -10.32
N TRP A 224 14.42 32.02 -9.11
CA TRP A 224 15.53 32.62 -8.34
C TRP A 224 16.61 31.61 -7.99
N GLY A 225 16.23 30.41 -7.56
CA GLY A 225 17.16 29.33 -7.27
C GLY A 225 17.99 28.95 -8.51
N ILE A 226 17.34 28.80 -9.65
CA ILE A 226 18.01 28.52 -10.93
C ILE A 226 18.99 29.65 -11.29
N PHE A 227 18.56 30.92 -11.19
CA PHE A 227 19.42 32.07 -11.47
C PHE A 227 20.66 32.10 -10.57
N LEU A 228 20.48 31.86 -9.26
CA LEU A 228 21.58 31.81 -8.30
C LEU A 228 22.53 30.64 -8.60
N THR A 229 22.01 29.45 -8.93
CA THR A 229 22.86 28.31 -9.30
C THR A 229 23.71 28.61 -10.52
N PHE A 230 23.16 29.24 -11.57
CA PHE A 230 23.95 29.65 -12.73
C PHE A 230 24.98 30.72 -12.38
N TYR A 231 24.65 31.68 -11.52
CA TYR A 231 25.60 32.70 -11.05
C TYR A 231 26.77 32.08 -10.26
N PHE A 232 26.48 31.15 -9.35
CA PHE A 232 27.50 30.42 -8.60
C PHE A 232 28.35 29.55 -9.51
N LEU A 233 27.75 28.81 -10.45
CA LEU A 233 28.48 27.99 -11.41
C LEU A 233 29.34 28.85 -12.35
N TYR A 234 28.88 30.03 -12.76
CA TYR A 234 29.66 30.97 -13.56
C TYR A 234 30.89 31.50 -12.82
N LYS A 235 30.78 31.74 -11.51
CA LYS A 235 31.88 32.25 -10.67
C LYS A 235 32.86 31.16 -10.23
N VAL A 236 32.38 29.94 -9.98
CA VAL A 236 33.18 28.82 -9.43
C VAL A 236 33.77 27.95 -10.52
N THR A 237 33.08 27.80 -11.66
CA THR A 237 33.56 26.96 -12.76
C THR A 237 34.34 27.84 -13.75
N PRO A 238 35.62 27.54 -14.08
CA PRO A 238 36.39 28.32 -15.05
C PRO A 238 35.95 27.95 -16.47
N PHE A 239 34.65 28.05 -16.78
CA PHE A 239 34.11 27.79 -18.12
C PHE A 239 34.79 28.67 -19.17
N GLY A 240 35.25 29.87 -18.82
CA GLY A 240 36.01 30.74 -19.71
C GLY A 240 37.31 30.09 -20.24
N SER A 241 38.05 29.35 -19.43
CA SER A 241 39.28 28.68 -19.90
C SER A 241 38.96 27.42 -20.70
N LEU A 242 37.92 26.67 -20.30
CA LEU A 242 37.53 25.41 -20.92
C LEU A 242 36.88 25.62 -22.31
N VAL A 243 36.06 26.66 -22.44
CA VAL A 243 35.50 27.11 -23.74
C VAL A 243 36.61 27.65 -24.63
N ARG A 244 37.54 28.48 -24.10
CA ARG A 244 38.67 28.98 -24.89
C ARG A 244 39.59 27.83 -25.35
N ASN A 245 39.85 26.84 -24.50
CA ASN A 245 40.70 25.70 -24.85
C ASN A 245 40.02 24.78 -25.88
N ASN A 246 38.71 24.58 -25.79
CA ASN A 246 37.95 23.80 -26.79
C ASN A 246 37.80 24.54 -28.14
N LEU A 247 37.67 25.86 -28.13
CA LEU A 247 37.65 26.67 -29.35
C LEU A 247 39.04 26.77 -29.99
N LEU A 248 40.11 26.89 -29.19
CA LEU A 248 41.50 26.85 -29.69
C LEU A 248 41.88 25.46 -30.22
N LYS A 249 41.49 24.36 -29.55
CA LYS A 249 41.65 23.00 -30.07
C LYS A 249 40.91 22.79 -31.40
N LYS A 250 39.69 23.34 -31.56
CA LYS A 250 38.97 23.30 -32.84
C LYS A 250 39.63 24.13 -33.95
N LYS A 251 40.36 25.19 -33.62
CA LYS A 251 41.10 25.99 -34.59
C LYS A 251 42.37 25.26 -35.07
N ILE A 252 43.12 24.63 -34.16
CA ILE A 252 44.32 23.85 -34.49
C ILE A 252 43.98 22.60 -35.32
N VAL A 253 42.84 21.95 -35.09
CA VAL A 253 42.40 20.79 -35.90
C VAL A 253 41.96 21.17 -37.31
N ARG A 254 41.63 22.45 -37.56
CA ARG A 254 41.19 22.92 -38.89
C ARG A 254 42.34 23.40 -39.78
N ASP A 255 43.49 23.78 -39.21
CA ASP A 255 44.65 24.28 -39.96
C ASP A 255 45.70 23.19 -40.28
N ASN A 256 45.49 21.92 -39.89
CA ASN A 256 46.44 20.81 -40.12
C ASN A 256 45.95 19.79 -41.16
N PHE A 257 45.21 20.23 -42.19
CA PHE A 257 44.77 19.37 -43.30
C PHE A 257 45.33 19.83 -44.66
N ASP A 258 46.60 20.22 -44.68
CA ASP A 258 47.39 20.22 -45.91
C ASP A 258 48.87 20.00 -45.59
N GLU A 259 49.57 19.36 -46.53
CA GLU A 259 51.00 18.99 -46.54
C GLU A 259 51.43 17.65 -45.88
N THR A 260 51.36 16.61 -46.73
CA THR A 260 52.46 15.71 -47.14
C THR A 260 53.41 15.09 -46.09
N VAL A 261 53.25 13.76 -45.93
CA VAL A 261 54.23 12.65 -46.11
C VAL A 261 55.66 12.79 -45.53
N ASP A 262 56.07 11.69 -44.85
CA ASP A 262 57.40 11.25 -44.35
C ASP A 262 57.64 11.48 -42.85
N ASP A 263 58.19 10.58 -42.03
CA ASP A 263 58.39 9.12 -41.99
C ASP A 263 58.83 8.82 -40.52
N GLU A 264 58.85 7.54 -40.13
CA GLU A 264 59.63 6.95 -39.03
C GLU A 264 59.08 6.88 -37.56
N SER A 265 58.65 5.65 -37.23
CA SER A 265 58.94 4.79 -36.06
C SER A 265 58.93 5.39 -34.63
N MET A 266 57.96 5.03 -33.79
CA MET A 266 57.96 3.86 -32.88
C MET A 266 58.97 3.96 -31.72
N TYR A 267 58.52 4.30 -30.50
CA TYR A 267 58.81 3.56 -29.26
C TYR A 267 57.79 3.90 -28.17
N ASP A 268 57.00 2.89 -27.84
CA ASP A 268 56.19 2.75 -26.64
C ASP A 268 57.10 2.25 -25.49
N TYR A 269 57.07 2.87 -24.32
CA TYR A 269 57.43 2.15 -23.09
C TYR A 269 56.78 2.76 -21.83
N SER A 270 55.97 1.89 -21.23
CA SER A 270 55.45 1.90 -19.86
C SER A 270 56.50 2.18 -18.78
N GLY A 271 56.10 2.73 -17.63
CA GLY A 271 57.01 2.74 -16.48
C GLY A 271 56.40 3.26 -15.19
N SER A 272 55.56 2.44 -14.56
CA SER A 272 55.22 2.59 -13.14
C SER A 272 56.43 2.26 -12.27
N VAL A 273 57.03 3.22 -11.56
CA VAL A 273 57.81 2.92 -10.34
C VAL A 273 57.71 4.07 -9.34
N ASN A 274 57.18 3.71 -8.17
CA ASN A 274 57.22 4.42 -6.92
C ASN A 274 58.59 4.17 -6.27
N THR A 275 59.39 5.21 -5.96
CA THR A 275 60.41 5.16 -4.88
C THR A 275 61.01 6.53 -4.61
N ASN A 276 61.02 6.90 -3.33
CA ASN A 276 61.85 7.95 -2.74
C ASN A 276 63.32 7.79 -3.13
N MET A 277 64.00 8.88 -3.51
CA MET A 277 65.37 9.08 -3.04
C MET A 277 65.78 10.55 -3.03
N GLN A 278 66.08 10.99 -1.82
CA GLN A 278 66.90 12.13 -1.46
C GLN A 278 68.26 12.10 -2.19
N ASN A 279 68.70 13.30 -2.57
CA ASN A 279 70.05 13.83 -2.47
C ASN A 279 70.91 13.94 -3.75
N VAL A 280 71.64 15.07 -3.76
CA VAL A 280 72.78 15.50 -4.57
C VAL A 280 72.43 16.17 -5.92
N GLY A 281 72.79 17.42 -6.21
CA GLY A 281 73.67 18.35 -5.49
C GLY A 281 73.43 19.80 -5.91
N TYR A 282 73.54 20.68 -4.92
CA TYR A 282 73.31 22.11 -4.98
C TYR A 282 74.36 22.83 -5.84
N ASN A 283 73.94 23.91 -6.51
CA ASN A 283 74.85 25.02 -6.80
C ASN A 283 74.15 26.32 -6.38
N MET A 284 74.53 26.85 -5.22
CA MET A 284 74.17 28.19 -4.77
C MET A 284 75.33 29.12 -5.15
N SER A 285 75.04 30.25 -5.82
CA SER A 285 75.88 31.44 -5.70
C SER A 285 75.06 32.53 -5.01
N TYR A 286 75.50 32.89 -3.81
CA TYR A 286 74.94 33.87 -2.90
C TYR A 286 75.71 35.18 -3.06
N ASN A 287 75.03 36.33 -3.12
CA ASN A 287 75.49 37.67 -2.72
C ASN A 287 74.33 38.66 -3.02
N ASN A 288 73.52 39.06 -2.03
CA ASN A 288 73.71 40.19 -1.09
C ASN A 288 73.95 41.51 -1.85
N ASP A 289 73.12 42.54 -1.72
CA ASP A 289 72.78 43.18 -0.45
C ASP A 289 71.37 43.76 -0.42
N TRP A 290 70.86 43.85 0.79
CA TRP A 290 69.56 44.41 1.10
C TRP A 290 69.50 45.92 0.81
N SER A 291 68.32 46.35 0.36
CA SER A 291 67.77 47.72 0.28
C SER A 291 68.33 48.64 -0.83
N PRO A 292 67.62 49.73 -1.16
CA PRO A 292 66.36 49.81 -1.90
C PRO A 292 66.53 50.62 -3.22
N SER A 293 65.39 50.96 -3.83
CA SER A 293 65.06 52.24 -4.49
C SER A 293 65.42 52.54 -5.96
N GLN A 294 64.33 53.00 -6.61
CA GLN A 294 64.14 53.84 -7.82
C GLN A 294 64.25 53.19 -9.21
#